data_AF-A0A3C0TNB8-F1
#
_entry.id   AF-A0A3C0TNB8-F1
#
_cell.length_a   1.000
_cell.length_b   1.000
_cell.length_c   1.000
_cell.angle_alpha   90.00
_cell.angle_beta   90.00
_cell.angle_gamma   90.00
#
_symmetry.space_group_name_H-M   'P 1'
#
loop_
_entity.id
_entity.type
_entity.pdbx_description
1 polymer ?
#
loop_
_entity_poly.entity_id
_entity_poly.type
_entity_poly.pdbx_seq_one_letter_code
_entity_poly.pdbx_strand_id
1 'polypeptide(L)'
;MGKHGMECSLLNTLFQQWRRTVLFALIAVFLSAACAPTARIPLETIHYQRPAGGEHRLLIVFLPGNGDKPTVFEKRGLVDAVRSRGIDADMVAVNAHLGYYINGSFIRRLKDDVIGPAQAKGYERIWLAGNSLGAYGSLSYLREHREDISGVVLLGPFLGDKKLLKAVRKAGGLQQWNPGPITAKDWQEALMLLIKDYEKHPDRYPPLYLGYGASDRFSASQQFLAGMLPPDRVIVLKGGHTWWTWRAIWDQFLDRGFIK
;
A
#
# COMPACT_ATOMS: atom_id res chain seq x y z
N MET A 1 -54.70 -25.94 34.93
CA MET A 1 -54.49 -24.78 34.03
C MET A 1 -53.19 -24.09 34.45
N GLY A 2 -52.16 -24.02 33.60
CA GLY A 2 -50.94 -23.30 34.01
C GLY A 2 -49.62 -23.58 33.27
N LYS A 3 -49.55 -24.56 32.34
CA LYS A 3 -48.28 -24.83 31.61
C LYS A 3 -48.25 -24.39 30.15
N HIS A 4 -49.40 -24.20 29.49
CA HIS A 4 -49.43 -23.79 28.06
C HIS A 4 -49.38 -22.27 27.80
N GLY A 5 -49.57 -21.43 28.83
CA GLY A 5 -49.53 -19.96 28.68
C GLY A 5 -48.14 -19.33 28.75
N MET A 6 -47.17 -19.98 29.41
CA MET A 6 -45.83 -19.42 29.63
C MET A 6 -44.89 -19.58 28.43
N GLU A 7 -44.95 -20.70 27.71
CA GLU A 7 -44.08 -20.94 26.55
C GLU A 7 -44.36 -19.99 25.38
N CYS A 8 -45.62 -19.61 25.17
CA CYS A 8 -46.01 -18.71 24.09
C CYS A 8 -45.55 -17.25 24.33
N SER A 9 -45.41 -16.85 25.59
CA SER A 9 -44.93 -15.51 25.99
C SER A 9 -43.42 -15.34 25.82
N LEU A 10 -42.64 -16.38 26.13
CA LEU A 10 -41.18 -16.40 26.00
C LEU A 10 -40.72 -16.41 24.53
N LEU A 11 -41.43 -17.15 23.66
CA LEU A 11 -41.13 -17.18 22.23
C LEU A 11 -41.38 -15.82 21.56
N ASN A 12 -42.43 -15.09 21.96
CA ASN A 12 -42.75 -13.77 21.41
C ASN A 12 -41.74 -12.68 21.83
N THR A 13 -41.23 -12.75 23.06
CA THR A 13 -40.20 -11.81 23.56
C THR A 13 -38.83 -12.05 22.92
N LEU A 14 -38.45 -13.31 22.71
CA LEU A 14 -37.24 -13.68 21.97
C LEU A 14 -37.33 -13.26 20.49
N PHE A 15 -38.49 -13.41 19.86
CA PHE A 15 -38.70 -13.01 18.46
C PHE A 15 -38.69 -11.47 18.29
N GLN A 16 -39.21 -10.72 19.25
CA GLN A 16 -39.12 -9.24 19.24
C GLN A 16 -37.72 -8.71 19.54
N GLN A 17 -36.97 -9.36 20.45
CA GLN A 17 -35.55 -9.04 20.67
C GLN A 17 -34.72 -9.33 19.42
N TRP A 18 -34.95 -10.46 18.74
CA TRP A 18 -34.30 -10.77 17.46
C TRP A 18 -34.60 -9.74 16.37
N ARG A 19 -35.86 -9.31 16.21
CA ARG A 19 -36.24 -8.28 15.23
C ARG A 19 -35.60 -6.92 15.52
N ARG A 20 -35.44 -6.54 16.79
CA ARG A 20 -34.75 -5.29 17.18
C ARG A 20 -33.24 -5.39 16.94
N THR A 21 -32.60 -6.51 17.28
CA THR A 21 -31.16 -6.71 17.07
C THR A 21 -30.78 -6.80 15.58
N VAL A 22 -31.62 -7.44 14.75
CA VAL A 22 -31.44 -7.49 13.30
C VAL A 22 -31.63 -6.11 12.66
N LEU A 23 -32.59 -5.31 13.14
CA LEU A 23 -32.80 -3.94 12.64
C LEU A 23 -31.65 -2.98 13.03
N PHE A 24 -31.10 -3.09 14.24
CA PHE A 24 -29.91 -2.32 14.65
C PHE A 24 -28.63 -2.77 13.91
N ALA A 25 -28.48 -4.07 13.64
CA ALA A 25 -27.36 -4.58 12.84
C ALA A 25 -27.45 -4.10 11.38
N LEU A 26 -28.65 -4.00 10.79
CA LEU A 26 -28.83 -3.47 9.44
C LEU A 26 -28.58 -1.95 9.37
N ILE A 27 -28.95 -1.17 10.39
CA ILE A 27 -28.66 0.28 10.45
C ILE A 27 -27.15 0.53 10.65
N ALA A 28 -26.46 -0.28 11.46
CA ALA A 28 -25.01 -0.19 11.64
C ALA A 28 -24.23 -0.60 10.36
N VAL A 29 -24.75 -1.57 9.59
CA VAL A 29 -24.19 -1.95 8.29
C VAL A 29 -24.43 -0.86 7.25
N PHE A 30 -25.61 -0.24 7.19
CA PHE A 30 -25.89 0.86 6.26
C PHE A 30 -25.14 2.16 6.56
N LEU A 31 -24.83 2.45 7.83
CA LEU A 31 -24.01 3.62 8.20
C LEU A 31 -22.50 3.43 7.95
N SER A 32 -22.04 2.18 7.78
CA SER A 32 -20.62 1.88 7.55
C SER A 32 -20.21 1.85 6.07
N ALA A 33 -21.18 1.81 5.14
CA ALA A 33 -20.93 1.78 3.70
C ALA A 33 -20.54 3.15 3.10
N ALA A 34 -20.46 4.22 3.93
CA ALA A 34 -20.19 5.59 3.50
C ALA A 34 -18.88 6.21 4.04
N CYS A 35 -17.95 5.43 4.63
CA CYS A 35 -16.83 6.01 5.39
C CYS A 35 -15.47 6.12 4.66
N ALA A 36 -15.41 6.00 3.33
CA ALA A 36 -14.18 6.35 2.61
C ALA A 36 -14.14 7.88 2.43
N PRO A 37 -13.05 8.59 2.82
CA PRO A 37 -12.96 10.04 2.63
C PRO A 37 -13.03 10.39 1.14
N THR A 38 -13.72 11.47 0.80
CA THR A 38 -13.76 11.97 -0.58
C THR A 38 -12.38 12.46 -0.99
N ALA A 39 -11.92 12.03 -2.18
CA ALA A 39 -10.68 12.52 -2.77
C ALA A 39 -10.71 14.04 -2.92
N ARG A 40 -9.66 14.72 -2.46
CA ARG A 40 -9.44 16.16 -2.66
C ARG A 40 -8.55 16.40 -3.87
N ILE A 41 -8.79 17.51 -4.56
CA ILE A 41 -7.99 17.94 -5.71
C ILE A 41 -7.53 19.37 -5.43
N PRO A 42 -6.21 19.67 -5.43
CA PRO A 42 -5.11 18.73 -5.66
C PRO A 42 -4.95 17.70 -4.51
N LEU A 43 -4.22 16.61 -4.78
CA LEU A 43 -3.75 15.69 -3.74
C LEU A 43 -2.96 16.45 -2.68
N GLU A 44 -3.41 16.37 -1.42
CA GLU A 44 -2.75 17.06 -0.31
C GLU A 44 -1.36 16.47 -0.07
N THR A 45 -0.36 17.35 0.11
CA THR A 45 1.04 16.98 0.32
C THR A 45 1.64 17.68 1.53
N ILE A 46 2.66 17.04 2.13
CA ILE A 46 3.57 17.66 3.09
C ILE A 46 4.97 17.56 2.51
N HIS A 47 5.61 18.71 2.29
CA HIS A 47 6.96 18.77 1.72
C HIS A 47 8.00 18.92 2.83
N TYR A 48 9.08 18.15 2.70
CA TYR A 48 10.26 18.24 3.54
C TYR A 48 11.44 18.62 2.64
N GLN A 49 11.70 19.92 2.52
CA GLN A 49 12.80 20.44 1.72
C GLN A 49 14.07 20.57 2.56
N ARG A 50 15.24 20.46 1.92
CA ARG A 50 16.49 20.87 2.56
C ARG A 50 16.57 22.40 2.67
N PRO A 51 17.34 22.94 3.64
CA PRO A 51 17.78 24.34 3.58
C PRO A 51 18.50 24.60 2.25
N ALA A 52 18.26 25.79 1.66
CA ALA A 52 18.73 26.15 0.32
C ALA A 52 20.25 25.99 0.14
N GLY A 53 20.68 25.48 -1.03
CA GLY A 53 22.11 25.46 -1.40
C GLY A 53 22.61 24.31 -2.30
N GLY A 54 21.73 23.47 -2.87
CA GLY A 54 22.15 22.36 -3.75
C GLY A 54 21.24 22.19 -4.97
N GLU A 55 21.74 21.53 -6.02
CA GLU A 55 20.91 21.12 -7.17
C GLU A 55 20.02 19.95 -6.75
N HIS A 56 18.72 20.20 -6.60
CA HIS A 56 17.72 19.26 -6.09
C HIS A 56 17.35 18.19 -7.13
N ARG A 57 18.14 17.10 -7.22
CA ARG A 57 17.95 16.08 -8.26
C ARG A 57 17.17 14.84 -7.83
N LEU A 58 16.96 14.62 -6.53
CA LEU A 58 16.30 13.42 -5.97
C LEU A 58 15.09 13.78 -5.10
N LEU A 59 13.94 13.16 -5.40
CA LEU A 59 12.71 13.25 -4.61
C LEU A 59 12.29 11.87 -4.10
N ILE A 60 12.01 11.75 -2.81
CA ILE A 60 11.34 10.57 -2.24
C ILE A 60 9.89 10.91 -1.95
N VAL A 61 8.96 10.20 -2.58
CA VAL A 61 7.52 10.32 -2.36
C VAL A 61 7.08 9.23 -1.39
N PHE A 62 6.55 9.63 -0.24
CA PHE A 62 6.01 8.71 0.76
C PHE A 62 4.50 8.49 0.56
N LEU A 63 4.09 7.22 0.45
CA LEU A 63 2.69 6.81 0.25
C LEU A 63 2.13 6.08 1.48
N PRO A 64 1.09 6.61 2.13
CA PRO A 64 0.58 6.11 3.41
C PRO A 64 -0.16 4.78 3.29
N GLY A 65 -0.20 4.05 4.41
CA GLY A 65 -1.08 2.90 4.60
C GLY A 65 -2.54 3.29 4.79
N ASN A 66 -3.42 2.29 4.82
CA ASN A 66 -4.84 2.54 5.06
C ASN A 66 -5.07 3.13 6.46
N GLY A 67 -5.69 4.31 6.54
CA GLY A 67 -5.97 5.02 7.78
C GLY A 67 -4.82 5.90 8.30
N ASP A 68 -3.64 5.84 7.67
CA ASP A 68 -2.53 6.73 8.01
C ASP A 68 -2.78 8.14 7.44
N LYS A 69 -2.34 9.16 8.18
CA LYS A 69 -2.23 10.55 7.70
C LYS A 69 -0.83 10.79 7.13
N PRO A 70 -0.61 11.72 6.19
CA PRO A 70 0.73 12.01 5.66
C PRO A 70 1.75 12.41 6.73
N THR A 71 1.33 13.03 7.83
CA THR A 71 2.21 13.38 8.98
C THR A 71 2.84 12.16 9.68
N VAL A 72 2.38 10.93 9.39
CA VAL A 72 2.89 9.72 10.05
C VAL A 72 4.37 9.46 9.72
N PHE A 73 4.84 9.82 8.52
CA PHE A 73 6.20 9.54 8.07
C PHE A 73 7.24 10.29 8.90
N GLU A 74 6.98 11.56 9.19
CA GLU A 74 7.77 12.37 10.12
C GLU A 74 7.61 11.85 11.55
N LYS A 75 6.38 11.65 12.04
CA LYS A 75 6.12 11.18 13.42
C LYS A 75 6.75 9.82 13.75
N ARG A 76 6.94 8.97 12.74
CA ARG A 76 7.59 7.66 12.89
C ARG A 76 9.08 7.70 12.59
N GLY A 77 9.62 8.86 12.20
CA GLY A 77 11.04 9.11 12.03
C GLY A 77 11.61 8.65 10.69
N LEU A 78 10.80 8.43 9.65
CA LEU A 78 11.30 8.07 8.31
C LEU A 78 11.97 9.26 7.64
N VAL A 79 11.43 10.47 7.83
CA VAL A 79 12.01 11.73 7.34
C VAL A 79 13.35 11.99 8.03
N ASP A 80 13.38 11.90 9.36
CA ASP A 80 14.60 12.07 10.16
C ASP A 80 15.67 11.03 9.82
N ALA A 81 15.27 9.81 9.45
CA ALA A 81 16.18 8.76 9.00
C ALA A 81 17.01 9.16 7.78
N VAL A 82 16.36 9.82 6.81
CA VAL A 82 16.98 10.31 5.58
C VAL A 82 17.90 11.48 5.91
N ARG A 83 17.43 12.42 6.74
CA ARG A 83 18.19 13.61 7.14
C ARG A 83 19.44 13.27 7.94
N SER A 84 19.33 12.42 8.95
CA SER A 84 20.45 12.02 9.83
C SER A 84 21.56 11.27 9.09
N ARG A 85 21.24 10.65 7.95
CA ARG A 85 22.22 9.97 7.08
C ARG A 85 22.82 10.88 6.01
N GLY A 86 22.46 12.17 5.97
CA GLY A 86 22.97 13.11 4.98
C GLY A 86 22.57 12.77 3.55
N ILE A 87 21.49 11.99 3.34
CA ILE A 87 21.01 11.64 2.00
C ILE A 87 20.48 12.91 1.33
N ASP A 88 21.03 13.21 0.16
CA ASP A 88 20.69 14.40 -0.61
C ASP A 88 19.38 14.21 -1.41
N ALA A 89 18.27 14.20 -0.68
CA ALA A 89 16.94 14.06 -1.23
C ALA A 89 15.99 15.09 -0.62
N ASP A 90 15.12 15.66 -1.43
CA ASP A 90 13.86 16.21 -0.92
C ASP A 90 12.86 15.08 -0.70
N MET A 91 11.89 15.31 0.17
CA MET A 91 10.84 14.33 0.45
C MET A 91 9.47 14.99 0.37
N VAL A 92 8.46 14.21 -0.02
CA VAL A 92 7.06 14.61 0.03
C VAL A 92 6.20 13.47 0.52
N ALA A 93 5.37 13.70 1.53
CA ALA A 93 4.35 12.75 1.97
C ALA A 93 3.00 13.14 1.36
N VAL A 94 2.36 12.20 0.66
CA VAL A 94 1.05 12.44 0.03
C VAL A 94 -0.09 11.94 0.92
N ASN A 95 -1.25 12.60 0.90
CA ASN A 95 -2.46 12.14 1.58
C ASN A 95 -3.28 11.17 0.71
N ALA A 96 -2.62 10.15 0.15
CA ALA A 96 -3.27 9.15 -0.72
C ALA A 96 -4.09 8.14 0.09
N HIS A 97 -5.20 8.59 0.67
CA HIS A 97 -6.10 7.75 1.45
C HIS A 97 -6.97 6.83 0.58
N LEU A 98 -7.61 5.82 1.19
CA LEU A 98 -8.40 4.78 0.51
C LEU A 98 -9.42 5.32 -0.51
N GLY A 99 -10.05 6.47 -0.24
CA GLY A 99 -10.99 7.10 -1.18
C GLY A 99 -10.45 7.36 -2.59
N TYR A 100 -9.16 7.71 -2.74
CA TYR A 100 -8.54 7.90 -4.07
C TYR A 100 -8.43 6.60 -4.86
N TYR A 101 -8.28 5.46 -4.18
CA TYR A 101 -8.23 4.15 -4.81
C TYR A 101 -9.64 3.66 -5.17
N ILE A 102 -10.61 3.85 -4.26
CA ILE A 102 -12.00 3.47 -4.49
C ILE A 102 -12.60 4.19 -5.70
N ASN A 103 -12.33 5.49 -5.84
CA ASN A 103 -12.86 6.27 -6.97
C ASN A 103 -11.97 6.24 -8.22
N GLY A 104 -10.86 5.47 -8.22
CA GLY A 104 -9.96 5.32 -9.36
C GLY A 104 -9.11 6.55 -9.70
N SER A 105 -9.11 7.60 -8.88
CA SER A 105 -8.39 8.84 -9.18
C SER A 105 -6.91 8.82 -8.79
N PHE A 106 -6.48 7.88 -7.93
CA PHE A 106 -5.14 7.87 -7.32
C PHE A 106 -3.99 8.06 -8.32
N ILE A 107 -3.92 7.26 -9.39
CA ILE A 107 -2.78 7.27 -10.34
C ILE A 107 -2.69 8.64 -11.02
N ARG A 108 -3.82 9.13 -11.54
CA ARG A 108 -3.92 10.44 -12.16
C ARG A 108 -3.54 11.56 -11.19
N ARG A 109 -4.04 11.53 -9.95
CA ARG A 109 -3.73 12.56 -8.94
C ARG A 109 -2.26 12.54 -8.56
N LEU A 110 -1.65 11.37 -8.41
CA LEU A 110 -0.22 11.28 -8.12
C LEU A 110 0.62 11.83 -9.29
N LYS A 111 0.27 11.52 -10.55
CA LYS A 111 0.94 12.07 -11.73
C LYS A 111 0.78 13.59 -11.83
N ASP A 112 -0.47 14.07 -11.81
CA ASP A 112 -0.80 15.47 -12.08
C ASP A 112 -0.36 16.40 -10.94
N ASP A 113 -0.49 15.97 -9.69
CA ASP A 113 -0.34 16.86 -8.53
C ASP A 113 1.04 16.74 -7.85
N VAL A 114 1.82 15.68 -8.13
CA VAL A 114 3.11 15.43 -7.46
C VAL A 114 4.25 15.16 -8.44
N ILE A 115 4.13 14.10 -9.26
CA ILE A 115 5.24 13.61 -10.08
C ILE A 115 5.54 14.56 -11.25
N GLY A 116 4.53 14.96 -12.01
CA GLY A 116 4.69 15.92 -13.11
C GLY A 116 5.24 17.27 -12.63
N PRO A 117 4.67 17.88 -11.57
CA PRO A 117 5.23 19.09 -10.97
C PRO A 117 6.66 18.93 -10.45
N ALA A 118 7.03 17.76 -9.94
CA ALA A 118 8.41 17.47 -9.54
C ALA A 118 9.36 17.42 -10.75
N GLN A 119 8.99 16.68 -11.80
CA GLN A 119 9.78 16.63 -13.04
C GLN A 119 9.97 18.04 -13.64
N ALA A 120 8.91 18.86 -13.66
CA ALA A 120 8.98 20.25 -14.14
C ALA A 120 9.88 21.16 -13.28
N LYS A 121 10.11 20.82 -12.00
CA LYS A 121 11.07 21.50 -11.12
C LYS A 121 12.51 21.01 -11.28
N GLY A 122 12.75 20.00 -12.13
CA GLY A 122 14.09 19.47 -12.41
C GLY A 122 14.49 18.26 -11.57
N TYR A 123 13.58 17.62 -10.84
CA TYR A 123 13.91 16.34 -10.20
C TYR A 123 14.16 15.27 -11.26
N GLU A 124 15.41 14.80 -11.35
CA GLU A 124 15.85 13.76 -12.29
C GLU A 124 15.52 12.36 -11.80
N ARG A 125 15.45 12.17 -10.48
CA ARG A 125 15.21 10.87 -9.85
C ARG A 125 14.09 10.96 -8.85
N ILE A 126 13.08 10.12 -9.03
CA ILE A 126 11.92 10.07 -8.15
C ILE A 126 11.76 8.64 -7.62
N TRP A 127 11.76 8.51 -6.30
CA TRP A 127 11.57 7.25 -5.60
C TRP A 127 10.20 7.21 -4.95
N LEU A 128 9.53 6.06 -5.00
CA LEU A 128 8.30 5.83 -4.23
C LEU A 128 8.61 4.97 -3.01
N ALA A 129 8.20 5.41 -1.82
CA ALA A 129 8.32 4.64 -0.58
C ALA A 129 6.93 4.48 0.05
N GLY A 130 6.35 3.29 -0.10
CA GLY A 130 4.97 3.03 0.30
C GLY A 130 4.86 1.99 1.40
N ASN A 131 4.00 2.23 2.40
CA ASN A 131 3.64 1.22 3.40
C ASN A 131 2.24 0.66 3.16
N SER A 132 2.06 -0.67 3.24
CA SER A 132 0.76 -1.34 3.14
C SER A 132 -0.03 -0.92 1.87
N LEU A 133 -1.15 -0.20 2.00
CA LEU A 133 -1.90 0.39 0.89
C LEU A 133 -1.04 1.27 -0.03
N GLY A 134 -0.13 2.07 0.53
CA GLY A 134 0.78 2.90 -0.24
C GLY A 134 1.80 2.09 -1.04
N ALA A 135 2.16 0.88 -0.57
CA ALA A 135 3.00 -0.04 -1.35
C ALA A 135 2.24 -0.59 -2.56
N TYR A 136 0.94 -0.92 -2.38
CA TYR A 136 0.06 -1.23 -3.50
C TYR A 136 -0.07 -0.05 -4.48
N GLY A 137 -0.23 1.16 -3.96
CA GLY A 137 -0.25 2.39 -4.78
C GLY A 137 1.03 2.58 -5.59
N SER A 138 2.18 2.32 -4.98
CA SER A 138 3.49 2.45 -5.64
C SER A 138 3.61 1.48 -6.82
N LEU A 139 3.22 0.21 -6.63
CA LEU A 139 3.20 -0.78 -7.71
C LEU A 139 2.17 -0.45 -8.79
N SER A 140 0.99 0.04 -8.39
CA SER A 140 -0.07 0.41 -9.33
C SER A 140 0.34 1.58 -10.23
N TYR A 141 1.01 2.58 -9.65
CA TYR A 141 1.59 3.69 -10.40
C TYR A 141 2.68 3.20 -11.36
N LEU A 142 3.57 2.33 -10.87
CA LEU A 142 4.65 1.77 -11.67
C LEU A 142 4.16 1.00 -12.90
N ARG A 143 3.01 0.32 -12.80
CA ARG A 143 2.40 -0.37 -13.93
C ARG A 143 2.10 0.56 -15.11
N GLU A 144 1.73 1.81 -14.83
CA GLU A 144 1.25 2.77 -15.82
C GLU A 144 2.31 3.81 -16.21
N HIS A 145 3.23 4.12 -15.30
CA HIS A 145 4.18 5.23 -15.42
C HIS A 145 5.59 4.86 -14.93
N ARG A 146 6.13 3.71 -15.37
CA ARG A 146 7.43 3.20 -14.89
C ARG A 146 8.61 4.13 -15.22
N GLU A 147 8.52 4.83 -16.34
CA GLU A 147 9.52 5.79 -16.83
C GLU A 147 9.68 7.02 -15.92
N ASP A 148 8.70 7.30 -15.08
CA ASP A 148 8.76 8.42 -14.13
C ASP A 148 9.59 8.10 -12.88
N ILE A 149 9.84 6.81 -12.60
CA ILE A 149 10.27 6.33 -11.28
C ILE A 149 11.65 5.67 -11.37
N SER A 150 12.55 6.07 -10.48
CA SER A 150 13.92 5.53 -10.39
C SER A 150 14.06 4.34 -9.45
N GLY A 151 13.11 4.14 -8.54
CA GLY A 151 13.14 3.06 -7.56
C GLY A 151 11.89 3.03 -6.68
N VAL A 152 11.58 1.85 -6.14
CA VAL A 152 10.42 1.66 -5.25
C VAL A 152 10.82 0.89 -4.00
N VAL A 153 10.44 1.40 -2.83
CA VAL A 153 10.56 0.73 -1.53
C VAL A 153 9.17 0.36 -1.03
N LEU A 154 8.95 -0.94 -0.85
CA LEU A 154 7.69 -1.55 -0.41
C LEU A 154 7.81 -2.01 1.04
N LEU A 155 7.05 -1.38 1.94
CA LEU A 155 7.02 -1.69 3.36
C LEU A 155 5.74 -2.45 3.72
N GLY A 156 5.86 -3.75 3.94
CA GLY A 156 4.75 -4.65 4.24
C GLY A 156 3.61 -4.59 3.22
N PRO A 157 3.86 -4.77 1.91
CA PRO A 157 2.80 -4.70 0.91
C PRO A 157 1.75 -5.81 1.09
N PHE A 158 0.52 -5.53 0.69
CA PHE A 158 -0.50 -6.55 0.42
C PHE A 158 -0.56 -6.77 -1.08
N LEU A 159 -0.19 -7.98 -1.54
CA LEU A 159 -0.07 -8.29 -2.97
C LEU A 159 -1.20 -9.17 -3.50
N GLY A 160 -2.17 -9.52 -2.65
CA GLY A 160 -3.28 -10.37 -3.02
C GLY A 160 -3.61 -11.37 -1.93
N ASP A 161 -4.84 -11.86 -1.97
CA ASP A 161 -5.36 -12.77 -0.98
C ASP A 161 -4.79 -14.19 -1.13
N LYS A 162 -5.07 -15.04 -0.12
CA LYS A 162 -4.60 -16.43 -0.13
C LYS A 162 -5.19 -17.25 -1.29
N LYS A 163 -6.37 -16.90 -1.81
CA LYS A 163 -7.02 -17.62 -2.91
C LYS A 163 -6.25 -17.37 -4.21
N LEU A 164 -5.91 -16.11 -4.48
CA LEU A 164 -5.09 -15.73 -5.64
C LEU A 164 -3.72 -16.44 -5.59
N LEU A 165 -3.01 -16.36 -4.47
CA LEU A 165 -1.70 -17.02 -4.34
C LEU A 165 -1.80 -18.55 -4.51
N LYS A 166 -2.89 -19.16 -4.03
CA LYS A 166 -3.16 -20.58 -4.24
C LYS A 166 -3.42 -20.89 -5.71
N ALA A 167 -4.15 -20.03 -6.44
CA ALA A 167 -4.39 -20.18 -7.87
C ALA A 167 -3.08 -20.08 -8.67
N VAL A 168 -2.22 -19.12 -8.34
CA VAL A 168 -0.88 -18.98 -8.94
C VAL A 168 -0.03 -20.24 -8.70
N ARG A 169 0.02 -20.73 -7.45
CA ARG A 169 0.76 -21.95 -7.13
C ARG A 169 0.21 -23.17 -7.86
N LYS A 170 -1.11 -23.31 -7.95
CA LYS A 170 -1.78 -24.42 -8.64
C LYS A 170 -1.47 -24.41 -10.15
N ALA A 171 -1.28 -23.23 -10.74
CA ALA A 171 -0.88 -23.11 -12.14
C ALA A 171 0.58 -23.52 -12.40
N GLY A 172 1.38 -23.79 -11.35
CA GLY A 172 2.79 -24.15 -11.48
C GLY A 172 3.76 -22.97 -11.31
N GLY A 173 3.25 -21.79 -10.92
CA GLY A 173 4.05 -20.58 -10.78
C GLY A 173 3.43 -19.38 -11.50
N LEU A 174 4.02 -18.19 -11.30
CA LEU A 174 3.47 -16.95 -11.84
C LEU A 174 3.54 -16.91 -13.38
N GLN A 175 4.62 -17.44 -13.96
CA GLN A 175 4.80 -17.48 -15.40
C GLN A 175 3.78 -18.38 -16.11
N GLN A 176 3.27 -19.41 -15.44
CA GLN A 176 2.25 -20.32 -15.97
C GLN A 176 0.82 -19.87 -15.64
N TRP A 177 0.66 -19.00 -14.63
CA TRP A 177 -0.64 -18.50 -14.21
C TRP A 177 -1.27 -17.55 -15.24
N ASN A 178 -2.51 -17.81 -15.63
CA ASN A 178 -3.30 -16.96 -16.51
C ASN A 178 -4.64 -16.65 -15.82
N PRO A 179 -4.93 -15.39 -15.47
CA PRO A 179 -6.22 -15.00 -14.88
C PRO A 179 -7.37 -15.00 -15.89
N GLY A 180 -7.09 -15.13 -17.19
CA GLY A 180 -8.05 -14.84 -18.24
C GLY A 180 -8.28 -13.32 -18.40
N PRO A 181 -9.38 -12.91 -19.05
CA PRO A 181 -9.74 -11.50 -19.15
C PRO A 181 -9.96 -10.89 -17.76
N ILE A 182 -9.32 -9.76 -17.50
CA ILE A 182 -9.48 -8.99 -16.26
C ILE A 182 -10.24 -7.69 -16.53
N THR A 183 -10.97 -7.22 -15.52
CA THR A 183 -11.69 -5.95 -15.49
C THR A 183 -11.01 -4.97 -14.53
N ALA A 184 -11.52 -3.73 -14.48
CA ALA A 184 -11.04 -2.74 -13.52
C ALA A 184 -11.21 -3.15 -12.03
N LYS A 185 -12.07 -4.14 -11.73
CA LYS A 185 -12.28 -4.64 -10.36
C LYS A 185 -11.24 -5.69 -9.94
N ASP A 186 -10.56 -6.29 -10.89
CA ASP A 186 -9.62 -7.41 -10.69
C ASP A 186 -8.20 -6.86 -10.41
N TRP A 187 -8.13 -5.97 -9.42
CA TRP A 187 -6.92 -5.22 -9.12
C TRP A 187 -5.78 -6.10 -8.59
N GLN A 188 -6.10 -7.21 -7.92
CA GLN A 188 -5.08 -8.14 -7.42
C GLN A 188 -4.44 -8.91 -8.57
N GLU A 189 -5.26 -9.33 -9.54
CA GLU A 189 -4.81 -9.98 -10.75
C GLU A 189 -3.97 -9.03 -11.59
N ALA A 190 -4.41 -7.78 -11.73
CA ALA A 190 -3.66 -6.77 -12.45
C ALA A 190 -2.30 -6.45 -11.79
N LEU A 191 -2.21 -6.54 -10.45
CA LEU A 191 -0.94 -6.45 -9.72
C LEU A 191 -0.06 -7.68 -9.94
N MET A 192 -0.64 -8.88 -9.92
CA MET A 192 0.10 -10.11 -10.21
C MET A 192 0.63 -10.14 -11.65
N LEU A 193 -0.11 -9.59 -12.61
CA LEU A 193 0.36 -9.45 -13.99
C LEU A 193 1.54 -8.46 -14.10
N LEU A 194 1.54 -7.37 -13.34
CA LEU A 194 2.72 -6.50 -13.23
C LEU A 194 3.93 -7.27 -12.69
N ILE A 195 3.76 -8.01 -11.58
CA ILE A 195 4.85 -8.79 -10.98
C ILE A 195 5.34 -9.87 -11.95
N LYS A 196 4.43 -10.48 -12.73
CA LYS A 196 4.74 -11.47 -13.75
C LYS A 196 5.62 -10.89 -14.85
N ASP A 197 5.30 -9.68 -15.33
CA ASP A 197 6.10 -9.00 -16.34
C ASP A 197 7.45 -8.55 -15.77
N TYR A 198 7.46 -8.05 -14.53
CA TYR A 198 8.70 -7.70 -13.81
C TYR A 198 9.66 -8.88 -13.69
N GLU A 199 9.17 -10.06 -13.27
CA GLU A 199 9.98 -11.27 -13.14
C GLU A 199 10.60 -11.69 -14.49
N LYS A 200 9.85 -11.52 -15.58
CA LYS A 200 10.29 -11.88 -16.93
C LYS A 200 11.25 -10.86 -17.54
N HIS A 201 11.09 -9.59 -17.19
CA HIS A 201 11.78 -8.46 -17.80
C HIS A 201 12.28 -7.44 -16.76
N PRO A 202 13.11 -7.86 -15.77
CA PRO A 202 13.50 -7.00 -14.65
C PRO A 202 14.22 -5.72 -15.10
N ASP A 203 14.96 -5.76 -16.20
CA ASP A 203 15.69 -4.60 -16.74
C ASP A 203 14.79 -3.50 -17.33
N ARG A 204 13.49 -3.79 -17.55
CA ARG A 204 12.51 -2.81 -18.04
C ARG A 204 11.86 -1.99 -16.93
N TYR A 205 12.17 -2.31 -15.68
CA TYR A 205 11.54 -1.72 -14.51
C TYR A 205 12.59 -1.15 -13.56
N PRO A 206 12.25 -0.09 -12.81
CA PRO A 206 13.10 0.35 -11.72
C PRO A 206 13.23 -0.73 -10.65
N PRO A 207 14.31 -0.72 -9.86
CA PRO A 207 14.53 -1.69 -8.80
C PRO A 207 13.42 -1.63 -7.74
N LEU A 208 12.93 -2.81 -7.36
CA LEU A 208 12.01 -3.00 -6.25
C LEU A 208 12.78 -3.46 -5.01
N TYR A 209 12.56 -2.78 -3.90
CA TYR A 209 13.07 -3.14 -2.58
C TYR A 209 11.89 -3.54 -1.69
N LEU A 210 11.94 -4.73 -1.12
CA LEU A 210 10.85 -5.31 -0.34
C LEU A 210 11.27 -5.52 1.10
N GLY A 211 10.55 -4.90 2.02
CA GLY A 211 10.73 -5.12 3.44
C GLY A 211 9.44 -5.51 4.14
N TYR A 212 9.47 -6.54 4.98
CA TYR A 212 8.30 -6.93 5.77
C TYR A 212 8.64 -7.67 7.08
N GLY A 213 7.65 -7.76 7.96
CA GLY A 213 7.75 -8.52 9.20
C GLY A 213 7.46 -10.00 8.98
N ALA A 214 8.26 -10.90 9.56
CA ALA A 214 8.06 -12.36 9.48
C ALA A 214 6.71 -12.81 10.04
N SER A 215 6.11 -12.03 10.95
CA SER A 215 4.78 -12.25 11.54
C SER A 215 3.73 -11.27 11.00
N ASP A 216 3.99 -10.60 9.87
CA ASP A 216 3.01 -9.77 9.19
C ASP A 216 1.83 -10.65 8.72
N ARG A 217 0.60 -10.14 8.86
CA ARG A 217 -0.62 -10.82 8.41
C ARG A 217 -0.64 -11.09 6.89
N PHE A 218 0.17 -10.34 6.12
CA PHE A 218 0.34 -10.50 4.68
C PHE A 218 1.67 -11.18 4.30
N SER A 219 2.40 -11.75 5.27
CA SER A 219 3.68 -12.44 5.07
C SER A 219 3.66 -13.47 3.95
N ALA A 220 2.55 -14.20 3.76
CA ALA A 220 2.43 -15.16 2.66
C ALA A 220 2.52 -14.50 1.26
N SER A 221 1.88 -13.35 1.05
CA SER A 221 1.98 -12.62 -0.21
C SER A 221 3.33 -11.91 -0.36
N GLN A 222 3.88 -11.43 0.75
CA GLN A 222 5.18 -10.76 0.78
C GLN A 222 6.32 -11.74 0.47
N GLN A 223 6.28 -12.95 1.05
CA GLN A 223 7.26 -14.01 0.79
C GLN A 223 7.23 -14.48 -0.67
N PHE A 224 6.06 -14.44 -1.31
CA PHE A 224 5.95 -14.74 -2.74
C PHE A 224 6.76 -13.75 -3.59
N LEU A 225 6.59 -12.44 -3.38
CA LEU A 225 7.40 -11.43 -4.07
C LEU A 225 8.87 -11.51 -3.68
N ALA A 226 9.18 -11.78 -2.41
CA ALA A 226 10.55 -11.93 -1.94
C ALA A 226 11.31 -13.02 -2.69
N GLY A 227 10.66 -14.13 -3.05
CA GLY A 227 11.27 -15.22 -3.82
C GLY A 227 11.64 -14.85 -5.26
N MET A 228 11.17 -13.71 -5.77
CA MET A 228 11.41 -13.23 -7.14
C MET A 228 12.46 -12.11 -7.19
N LEU A 229 12.78 -11.51 -6.05
CA LEU A 229 13.71 -10.38 -5.98
C LEU A 229 15.12 -10.86 -5.61
N PRO A 230 16.17 -10.16 -6.09
CA PRO A 230 17.52 -10.35 -5.60
C PRO A 230 17.58 -10.28 -4.06
N PRO A 231 18.30 -11.20 -3.38
CA PRO A 231 18.31 -11.27 -1.91
C PRO A 231 18.76 -9.98 -1.21
N ASP A 232 19.64 -9.20 -1.84
CA ASP A 232 20.12 -7.91 -1.34
C ASP A 232 19.03 -6.82 -1.33
N ARG A 233 17.95 -7.02 -2.09
CA ARG A 233 16.78 -6.11 -2.15
C ARG A 233 15.63 -6.52 -1.23
N VAL A 234 15.81 -7.59 -0.45
CA VAL A 234 14.80 -8.10 0.48
C VAL A 234 15.28 -7.96 1.92
N ILE A 235 14.39 -7.47 2.79
CA ILE A 235 14.62 -7.40 4.24
C ILE A 235 13.43 -8.02 4.96
N VAL A 236 13.68 -9.08 5.73
CA VAL A 236 12.68 -9.73 6.57
C VAL A 236 13.13 -9.63 8.02
N LEU A 237 12.36 -8.94 8.86
CA LEU A 237 12.66 -8.79 10.29
C LEU A 237 11.61 -9.49 11.15
N LYS A 238 11.97 -9.82 12.39
CA LYS A 238 10.96 -10.18 13.40
C LYS A 238 10.01 -9.00 13.59
N GLY A 239 8.70 -9.25 13.51
CA GLY A 239 7.68 -8.21 13.65
C GLY A 239 6.45 -8.48 12.81
N GLY A 240 5.41 -7.66 13.03
CA GLY A 240 4.13 -7.74 12.34
C GLY A 240 3.93 -6.61 11.33
N HIS A 241 2.66 -6.38 10.97
CA HIS A 241 2.23 -5.30 10.08
C HIS A 241 2.20 -3.94 10.82
N THR A 242 3.36 -3.43 11.22
CA THR A 242 3.45 -2.28 12.14
C THR A 242 4.51 -1.26 11.72
N TRP A 243 4.29 -0.01 12.13
CA TRP A 243 5.24 1.08 11.95
C TRP A 243 6.60 0.84 12.59
N TRP A 244 6.68 0.13 13.72
CA TRP A 244 7.96 -0.23 14.35
C TRP A 244 8.80 -1.12 13.42
N THR A 245 8.17 -2.13 12.83
CA THR A 245 8.82 -3.04 11.88
C THR A 245 9.24 -2.30 10.62
N TRP A 246 8.34 -1.51 10.02
CA TRP A 246 8.65 -0.74 8.82
C TRP A 246 9.74 0.29 9.04
N ARG A 247 9.80 0.91 10.21
CA ARG A 247 10.84 1.89 10.55
C ARG A 247 12.22 1.24 10.59
N ALA A 248 12.34 0.08 11.25
CA ALA A 248 13.59 -0.67 11.33
C ALA A 248 14.06 -1.18 9.95
N ILE A 249 13.12 -1.63 9.12
CA ILE A 249 13.38 -2.00 7.72
C ILE A 249 13.89 -0.80 6.93
N TRP A 250 13.23 0.36 7.06
CA TRP A 250 13.61 1.59 6.38
C TRP A 250 15.05 1.98 6.73
N ASP A 251 15.43 1.92 8.01
CA ASP A 251 16.82 2.15 8.43
C ASP A 251 17.80 1.25 7.67
N GLN A 252 17.55 -0.05 7.63
CA GLN A 252 18.45 -0.97 6.95
C GLN A 252 18.54 -0.73 5.44
N PHE A 253 17.45 -0.32 4.78
CA PHE A 253 17.52 0.05 3.36
C PHE A 253 18.35 1.32 3.14
N LEU A 254 18.21 2.32 4.01
CA LEU A 254 19.04 3.53 3.92
C LEU A 254 20.51 3.23 4.21
N ASP A 255 20.80 2.36 5.18
CA ASP A 255 22.17 1.95 5.54
C ASP A 255 22.88 1.22 4.39
N ARG A 256 22.13 0.50 3.56
CA ARG A 256 22.65 -0.14 2.33
C ARG A 256 22.90 0.85 1.19
N GLY A 257 22.46 2.10 1.32
CA GLY A 257 22.71 3.16 0.35
C GLY A 257 22.05 2.90 -1.01
N PHE A 258 20.85 2.32 -1.01
CA PHE A 258 20.12 2.00 -2.24
C PHE A 258 19.40 3.19 -2.86
N ILE A 259 18.97 4.14 -2.02
CA ILE A 259 18.39 5.40 -2.48
C ILE A 259 19.55 6.34 -2.76
N LYS A 260 19.83 6.53 -4.04
CA LYS A 260 20.90 7.41 -4.50
C LYS A 260 20.41 8.33 -5.55
#